data_AF-A0A5J5JSS4-F1
#
_entry.id   AF-A0A5J5JSS4-F1
#
_cell.length_a   1.000
_cell.length_b   1.000
_cell.length_c   1.000
_cell.angle_alpha   90.00
_cell.angle_beta   90.00
_cell.angle_gamma   90.00
#
_symmetry.space_group_name_H-M   'P 1'
#
loop_
_entity.id
_entity.type
_entity.pdbx_description
1 polymer ?
#
loop_
_entity_poly.entity_id
_entity_poly.type
_entity_poly.pdbx_seq_one_letter_code
_entity_poly.pdbx_strand_id
1 'polypeptide(L)'
;MALALPVLGTALGAGAASAESNGGVRVMPLGDSITEGTQVPGGYRIGLWQRLAAGRYTVDFVGSQYNGPGNLGDHDHEGHPGWRIDQIDANITGWLRSYTPRTVLLHIGTNDVL
;
A
#
# COMPACT_ATOMS: atom_id res chain seq x y z
N MET A 1 -27.88 45.48 6.20
CA MET A 1 -27.04 44.84 5.17
C MET A 1 -26.02 43.96 5.89
N ALA A 2 -26.17 42.65 5.81
CA ALA A 2 -25.28 41.70 6.50
C ALA A 2 -24.07 41.39 5.60
N LEU A 3 -22.86 41.63 6.10
CA LEU A 3 -21.59 41.31 5.44
C LEU A 3 -21.27 39.83 5.65
N ALA A 4 -21.26 39.05 4.56
CA ALA A 4 -20.80 37.67 4.56
C ALA A 4 -19.28 37.63 4.31
N LEU A 5 -18.54 37.03 5.24
CA LEU A 5 -17.10 36.77 5.14
C LEU A 5 -16.85 35.52 4.26
N PRO A 6 -15.91 35.53 3.31
CA PRO A 6 -15.57 34.32 2.57
C PRO A 6 -14.68 33.41 3.42
N VAL A 7 -15.11 32.16 3.59
CA VAL A 7 -14.29 31.08 4.16
C VAL A 7 -13.34 30.59 3.06
N LEU A 8 -12.04 30.83 3.25
CA LEU A 8 -10.99 30.37 2.33
C LEU A 8 -10.72 28.88 2.61
N GLY A 9 -11.22 28.00 1.75
CA GLY A 9 -10.97 26.57 1.84
C GLY A 9 -9.53 26.25 1.42
N THR A 10 -8.71 25.76 2.35
CA THR A 10 -7.39 25.19 2.02
C THR A 10 -7.57 23.79 1.47
N ALA A 11 -7.41 23.63 0.16
CA ALA A 11 -7.26 22.32 -0.46
C ALA A 11 -5.91 21.72 -0.03
N LEU A 12 -5.93 20.68 0.81
CA LEU A 12 -4.77 19.83 1.05
C LEU A 12 -4.57 18.99 -0.22
N GLY A 13 -3.59 19.37 -1.05
CA GLY A 13 -3.14 18.51 -2.14
C GLY A 13 -2.53 17.24 -1.55
N ALA A 14 -3.18 16.09 -1.78
CA ALA A 14 -2.53 14.81 -1.59
C ALA A 14 -1.34 14.75 -2.55
N GLY A 15 -0.11 14.86 -2.01
CA GLY A 15 1.09 14.66 -2.81
C GLY A 15 1.04 13.27 -3.42
N ALA A 16 1.31 13.17 -4.72
CA ALA A 16 1.51 11.87 -5.35
C ALA A 16 2.64 11.16 -4.61
N ALA A 17 2.33 10.01 -4.00
CA ALA A 17 3.32 9.20 -3.32
C ALA A 17 4.40 8.78 -4.32
N SER A 18 5.65 8.99 -3.95
CA SER A 18 6.80 8.45 -4.69
C SER A 18 7.06 7.06 -4.15
N ALA A 19 7.25 6.09 -5.05
CA ALA A 19 7.70 4.76 -4.65
C ALA A 19 8.99 4.88 -3.83
N GLU A 20 9.03 4.23 -2.67
CA GLU A 20 10.25 4.07 -1.89
C GLU A 20 11.16 3.07 -2.60
N SER A 21 12.47 3.22 -2.42
CA SER A 21 13.43 2.26 -2.95
C SER A 21 14.44 1.93 -1.89
N ASN A 22 14.34 0.72 -1.34
CA ASN A 22 15.22 0.23 -0.28
C ASN A 22 16.33 -0.70 -0.80
N GLY A 23 16.33 -0.99 -2.10
CA GLY A 23 17.24 -1.94 -2.73
C GLY A 23 16.92 -3.39 -2.37
N GLY A 24 17.64 -4.33 -2.99
CA GLY A 24 17.45 -5.76 -2.73
C GLY A 24 16.24 -6.38 -3.46
N VAL A 25 15.55 -7.32 -2.81
CA VAL A 25 14.47 -8.08 -3.44
C VAL A 25 13.18 -7.27 -3.43
N ARG A 26 12.63 -7.01 -4.63
CA ARG A 26 11.33 -6.36 -4.81
C ARG A 26 10.20 -7.29 -4.40
N VAL A 27 9.42 -6.91 -3.40
CA VAL A 27 8.31 -7.69 -2.85
C VAL A 27 7.03 -6.87 -3.00
N MET A 28 5.98 -7.42 -3.59
CA MET A 28 4.68 -6.76 -3.71
C MET A 28 3.70 -7.33 -2.68
N PRO A 29 3.36 -6.60 -1.61
CA PRO A 29 2.21 -6.91 -0.77
C PRO A 29 0.93 -6.58 -1.56
N LEU A 30 0.16 -7.60 -1.94
CA LEU A 30 -1.02 -7.47 -2.80
C LEU A 30 -2.26 -7.97 -2.07
N GLY A 31 -3.34 -7.19 -2.05
CA GLY A 31 -4.56 -7.65 -1.40
C GLY A 31 -5.60 -6.58 -1.18
N ASP A 32 -6.45 -6.80 -0.17
CA ASP A 32 -7.52 -5.89 0.23
C ASP A 32 -7.12 -4.98 1.42
N SER A 33 -8.11 -4.58 2.24
CA SER A 33 -7.96 -3.76 3.45
C SER A 33 -7.01 -4.37 4.48
N ILE A 34 -6.82 -5.69 4.49
CA ILE A 34 -5.87 -6.37 5.39
C ILE A 34 -4.42 -6.03 5.00
N THR A 35 -4.17 -5.93 3.69
CA THR A 35 -2.86 -5.57 3.14
C THR A 35 -2.60 -4.07 3.26
N GLU A 36 -3.62 -3.25 2.97
CA GLU A 36 -3.55 -1.80 3.17
C GLU A 36 -3.37 -1.44 4.65
N GLY A 37 -3.98 -2.18 5.56
CA GLY A 37 -3.90 -1.92 7.00
C GLY A 37 -5.02 -0.99 7.50
N THR A 38 -6.24 -1.15 6.99
CA THR A 38 -7.35 -0.23 7.30
C THR A 38 -7.68 -0.18 8.79
N GLN A 39 -7.57 -1.31 9.50
CA GLN A 39 -7.83 -1.40 10.94
C GLN A 39 -6.57 -1.18 11.79
N VAL A 40 -5.41 -1.56 11.26
CA VAL A 40 -4.12 -1.46 11.92
C VAL A 40 -3.19 -0.80 10.92
N PRO A 41 -2.81 0.49 11.09
CA PRO A 41 -1.96 1.18 10.13
C PRO A 41 -0.71 0.36 9.82
N GLY A 42 -0.43 0.11 8.54
CA GLY A 42 0.70 -0.74 8.11
C GLY A 42 0.42 -2.25 8.14
N GLY A 43 -0.69 -2.69 8.74
CA GLY A 43 -1.15 -4.08 8.77
C GLY A 43 -0.06 -5.08 9.16
N TYR A 44 -0.03 -6.21 8.46
CA TYR A 44 1.02 -7.20 8.65
C TYR A 44 2.39 -6.75 8.12
N ARG A 45 2.46 -5.71 7.28
CA ARG A 45 3.72 -5.27 6.63
C ARG A 45 4.75 -4.83 7.65
N ILE A 46 4.33 -4.29 8.80
CA ILE A 46 5.21 -3.95 9.93
C ILE A 46 5.95 -5.18 10.43
N GLY A 47 5.21 -6.24 10.76
CA GLY A 47 5.79 -7.47 11.28
C GLY A 47 6.65 -8.19 10.24
N LEU A 48 6.26 -8.13 8.97
CA LEU A 48 7.05 -8.66 7.85
C LEU A 48 8.38 -7.92 7.70
N TRP A 49 8.34 -6.59 7.64
CA TRP A 49 9.52 -5.74 7.52
C TRP A 49 10.52 -5.99 8.66
N GLN A 50 10.04 -5.99 9.91
CA GLN A 50 10.88 -6.24 11.09
C GLN A 50 11.57 -7.60 11.04
N ARG A 51 10.87 -8.65 10.58
CA ARG A 51 11.44 -10.00 10.45
C ARG A 51 12.48 -10.08 9.33
N LEU A 52 12.23 -9.43 8.20
CA LEU A 52 13.18 -9.37 7.08
C LEU A 52 14.45 -8.62 7.48
N ALA A 53 14.31 -7.48 8.15
CA ALA A 53 15.43 -6.71 8.69
C ALA A 53 16.21 -7.51 9.74
N ALA A 54 15.53 -8.18 10.68
CA ALA A 54 16.17 -9.04 11.68
C ALA A 54 16.92 -10.22 11.04
N GLY A 55 16.40 -10.74 9.93
CA GLY A 55 17.05 -11.77 9.11
C GLY A 55 18.19 -11.25 8.21
N ARG A 56 18.48 -9.94 8.24
CA ARG A 56 19.46 -9.26 7.37
C ARG A 56 19.14 -9.37 5.87
N TYR A 57 17.86 -9.48 5.54
CA TYR A 57 17.40 -9.40 4.15
C TYR A 57 17.16 -7.95 3.76
N THR A 58 17.73 -7.52 2.63
CA THR A 58 17.41 -6.24 2.00
C THR A 58 16.23 -6.45 1.07
N VAL A 59 15.15 -5.73 1.33
CA VAL A 59 13.88 -5.84 0.60
C VAL A 59 13.36 -4.46 0.27
N ASP A 60 12.60 -4.42 -0.82
CA ASP A 60 11.97 -3.24 -1.40
C ASP A 60 10.49 -3.56 -1.57
N PHE A 61 9.60 -2.97 -0.77
CA PHE A 61 8.18 -3.12 -1.05
C PHE A 61 7.82 -2.31 -2.28
N VAL A 62 6.89 -2.83 -3.09
CA VAL A 62 6.52 -2.20 -4.34
C VAL A 62 5.02 -2.28 -4.57
N GLY A 63 4.47 -1.22 -5.15
CA GLY A 63 3.08 -1.12 -5.56
C GLY A 63 2.67 0.32 -5.79
N SER A 64 1.41 0.53 -6.13
CA SER A 64 0.84 1.85 -6.42
C SER A 64 0.36 2.61 -5.19
N GLN A 65 0.16 1.90 -4.08
CA GLN A 65 -0.36 2.46 -2.84
C GLN A 65 0.78 2.71 -1.85
N TYR A 66 0.57 3.69 -0.97
CA TYR A 66 1.56 4.12 0.01
C TYR A 66 0.85 4.50 1.31
N ASN A 67 1.12 3.77 2.39
CA ASN A 67 0.70 4.15 3.74
C ASN A 67 1.46 3.36 4.82
N GLY A 68 1.30 3.81 6.07
CA GLY A 68 1.79 3.10 7.25
C GLY A 68 2.35 4.04 8.31
N PRO A 69 2.63 3.51 9.52
CA PRO A 69 3.29 4.25 10.60
C PRO A 69 4.80 4.34 10.38
N GLY A 70 5.45 5.35 10.95
CA GLY A 70 6.89 5.59 10.74
C GLY A 70 7.86 4.53 11.27
N ASN A 71 7.38 3.47 11.95
CA ASN A 71 8.18 2.29 12.29
C ASN A 71 8.17 1.22 11.18
N LEU A 72 7.44 1.45 10.10
CA LEU A 72 7.53 0.72 8.84
C LEU A 72 8.60 1.40 7.97
N GLY A 73 9.62 0.65 7.55
CA GLY A 73 10.73 1.22 6.76
C GLY A 73 10.46 1.34 5.26
N ASP A 74 9.35 0.75 4.79
CA ASP A 74 8.90 0.83 3.42
C ASP A 74 7.37 0.79 3.39
N HIS A 75 6.76 1.86 2.90
CA HIS A 75 5.33 2.07 2.95
C HIS A 75 4.62 1.64 1.68
N ASP A 76 5.35 1.25 0.62
CA ASP A 76 4.75 0.85 -0.65
C ASP A 76 3.97 -0.47 -0.52
N HIS A 77 2.83 -0.56 -1.20
CA HIS A 77 2.02 -1.77 -1.30
C HIS A 77 1.01 -1.71 -2.46
N GLU A 78 0.33 -2.82 -2.70
CA GLU A 78 -0.77 -2.95 -3.67
C GLU A 78 -2.03 -3.47 -2.95
N GLY A 79 -2.36 -2.81 -1.84
CA GLY A 79 -3.49 -3.14 -0.98
C GLY A 79 -4.68 -2.22 -1.24
N HIS A 80 -5.83 -2.77 -1.60
CA HIS A 80 -7.00 -2.01 -2.04
C HIS A 80 -8.23 -2.34 -1.18
N PRO A 81 -8.59 -1.50 -0.20
CA PRO A 81 -9.73 -1.76 0.68
C PRO A 81 -11.03 -2.04 -0.06
N GLY A 82 -11.71 -3.13 0.33
CA GLY A 82 -12.99 -3.55 -0.26
C GLY A 82 -12.89 -4.27 -1.61
N TRP A 83 -11.69 -4.49 -2.14
CA TRP A 83 -11.52 -5.16 -3.42
C TRP A 83 -11.69 -6.67 -3.33
N ARG A 84 -12.22 -7.23 -4.41
CA ARG A 84 -12.40 -8.66 -4.67
C ARG A 84 -11.36 -9.25 -5.61
N ILE A 85 -11.38 -10.57 -5.77
CA ILE A 85 -10.47 -11.30 -6.67
C ILE A 85 -10.61 -10.84 -8.12
N ASP A 86 -11.83 -10.62 -8.62
CA ASP A 86 -12.08 -10.20 -10.01
C ASP A 86 -11.45 -8.82 -10.33
N GLN A 87 -11.47 -7.91 -9.35
CA GLN A 87 -10.86 -6.59 -9.50
C GLN A 87 -9.33 -6.66 -9.48
N ILE A 88 -8.74 -7.55 -8.68
CA ILE A 88 -7.29 -7.80 -8.71
C ILE A 88 -6.87 -8.43 -10.04
N ASP A 89 -7.59 -9.43 -10.52
CA ASP A 89 -7.31 -10.12 -11.80
C ASP A 89 -7.30 -9.13 -12.99
N ALA A 90 -8.24 -8.20 -13.01
CA ALA A 90 -8.33 -7.16 -14.03
C ALA A 90 -7.11 -6.22 -14.08
N ASN A 91 -6.34 -6.08 -13.00
CA ASN A 91 -5.27 -5.08 -12.89
C ASN A 91 -3.87 -5.68 -12.71
N ILE A 92 -3.76 -6.92 -12.23
CA ILE A 92 -2.48 -7.51 -11.79
C ILE A 92 -1.40 -7.52 -12.88
N THR A 93 -1.78 -7.75 -14.15
CA THR A 93 -0.81 -7.74 -15.25
C THR A 93 -0.16 -6.36 -15.43
N GLY A 94 -0.90 -5.28 -15.19
CA GLY A 94 -0.38 -3.92 -15.24
C GLY A 94 0.62 -3.65 -14.11
N TRP A 95 0.24 -4.02 -12.88
CA TRP A 95 1.10 -3.83 -11.70
C TRP A 95 2.39 -4.65 -11.78
N LEU A 96 2.32 -5.91 -12.22
CA LEU A 96 3.51 -6.76 -12.40
C LEU A 96 4.49 -6.17 -13.43
N ARG A 97 3.99 -5.53 -14.48
CA ARG A 97 4.85 -4.85 -15.49
C ARG A 97 5.43 -3.54 -14.98
N SER A 98 4.64 -2.77 -14.22
CA SER A 98 5.04 -1.45 -13.70
C SER A 98 6.06 -1.57 -12.56
N TYR A 99 5.76 -2.42 -11.58
CA TYR A 99 6.51 -2.53 -10.32
C TYR A 99 7.46 -3.72 -10.28
N THR A 100 7.47 -4.56 -11.33
CA THR A 100 8.38 -5.70 -11.55
C THR A 100 8.79 -6.46 -10.27
N PRO A 101 7.84 -6.90 -9.43
CA PRO A 101 8.19 -7.60 -8.20
C PRO A 101 8.87 -8.94 -8.50
N ARG A 102 9.77 -9.36 -7.61
CA ARG A 102 10.35 -10.70 -7.61
C ARG A 102 9.52 -11.69 -6.81
N THR A 103 8.82 -11.21 -5.79
CA THR A 103 7.93 -11.99 -4.93
C THR A 103 6.62 -11.23 -4.76
N VAL A 104 5.50 -11.93 -4.83
CA VAL A 104 4.18 -11.38 -4.51
C VAL A 104 3.66 -12.08 -3.26
N LEU A 105 3.23 -11.30 -2.28
CA LEU A 105 2.50 -11.80 -1.12
C LEU A 105 1.02 -11.44 -1.30
N LEU A 106 0.21 -12.43 -1.66
CA LEU A 106 -1.20 -12.24 -1.97
C LEU A 106 -2.08 -12.58 -0.77
N HIS A 107 -2.89 -11.63 -0.32
CA HIS A 107 -3.96 -11.83 0.66
C HIS A 107 -5.27 -11.18 0.17
N ILE A 108 -6.17 -11.99 -0.39
CA ILE A 108 -7.44 -11.54 -0.99
C ILE A 108 -8.53 -12.60 -0.77
N GLY A 109 -9.79 -12.26 -1.04
CA GLY A 109 -10.93 -13.20 -0.97
C GLY A 109 -11.94 -12.86 0.12
N THR A 110 -11.60 -11.97 1.06
CA THR A 110 -12.50 -11.59 2.16
C THR A 110 -13.78 -10.95 1.63
N ASN A 111 -13.65 -10.01 0.68
CA ASN A 111 -14.78 -9.27 0.10
C ASN A 111 -15.55 -10.08 -0.96
N ASP A 112 -15.06 -11.25 -1.36
CA ASP A 112 -15.74 -12.12 -2.31
C ASP A 112 -16.84 -12.97 -1.62
N VAL A 113 -16.73 -13.16 -0.31
CA VAL A 113 -17.62 -14.01 0.49
C VAL A 113 -18.55 -13.20 1.42
N LEU A 114 -18.16 -11.97 1.77
CA LEU A 114 -18.97 -11.02 2.55
C LEU A 114 -19.97 -10.27 1.67
#